data_AF-A0A0N0P8M7-F1
#
_entry.id   AF-A0A0N0P8M7-F1
#
_cell.length_a   1.000
_cell.length_b   1.000
_cell.length_c   1.000
_cell.angle_alpha   90.00
_cell.angle_beta   90.00
_cell.angle_gamma   90.00
#
_symmetry.space_group_name_H-M   'P 1'
#
loop_
_entity.id
_entity.type
_entity.pdbx_description
1 polymer ?
#
loop_
_entity_poly.entity_id
_entity_poly.type
_entity_poly.pdbx_seq_one_letter_code
_entity_poly.pdbx_strand_id
1 'polypeptide(L)'
;MSVELSMKKKESERDTLRRSQIADGILGAKGQSAKQQEQIAHMTNENEELKKEISAVSGTHYDYVKADKLASLQADVDALERRYQFEKMRKNDLTKRYQLARIDLLHSRKLKGGVNVEKEQADAVQRQVEILESRLDQALGQFNDALSYNKELRDRIDVIREERRVFQRVHKRMEDDLKSKKRQMAEHIEKSNRDMDDRDAHVREVARMRAALEEQRQAYAEQLRDLDAAMLDIKAMREEQTEMELELEAREYEFGERANDPSMPRGLEDARGASGTTSGAAEDNVSVAGSDVTDESTNVLHVEKESATITSILHQIKEAFMTDDLVDLRAQYVHTGDLNFSLYKYINELFAKKEVLKDNTRDLQRLLSEEDESNNQHRALIKRLEEKLADTESRLDEMMGVTEQLRESVRRTADTAEEVYAHIGCPQAPGNAVEGERRCTETNMKEFFGIIEERATQILIAFQRHQALSYARRKPASLHANRDLEQPKESPHGIEEDEEGNALTSQATDSPAEKRSPETEEWEAEDEIAPIMPTAPQTAHSAVNARNLVRMMDLPSASLGASAADRDNALYVEQDDDHIVCHEDIRKQMESRLAMMREREDRNQQRKKKDLSRESSHKAVAQQVKAGIVGGAN
;
A
#
# COMPACT_ATOMS: atom_id res chain seq x y z
N MET A 1 139.11 -72.01 -84.98
CA MET A 1 139.74 -70.75 -84.52
C MET A 1 139.16 -69.52 -85.21
N SER A 2 139.28 -69.33 -86.54
CA SER A 2 138.85 -68.05 -87.19
C SER A 2 137.34 -67.71 -87.13
N VAL A 3 136.48 -68.62 -86.67
CA VAL A 3 135.02 -68.39 -86.56
C VAL A 3 134.66 -67.41 -85.44
N GLU A 4 135.36 -67.44 -84.31
CA GLU A 4 135.14 -66.48 -83.20
C GLU A 4 135.55 -65.05 -83.59
N LEU A 5 136.61 -64.93 -84.39
CA LEU A 5 137.03 -63.66 -84.98
C LEU A 5 135.98 -63.12 -85.98
N SER A 6 135.25 -64.01 -86.66
CA SER A 6 134.13 -63.64 -87.55
C SER A 6 132.91 -63.10 -86.80
N MET A 7 132.77 -63.38 -85.50
CA MET A 7 131.77 -62.74 -84.64
C MET A 7 132.30 -61.46 -84.00
N LYS A 8 133.45 -61.50 -83.31
CA LYS A 8 134.04 -60.30 -82.67
C LYS A 8 134.26 -59.14 -83.64
N LYS A 9 134.61 -59.38 -84.90
CA LYS A 9 134.74 -58.30 -85.89
C LYS A 9 133.39 -57.72 -86.31
N LYS A 10 132.36 -58.55 -86.49
CA LYS A 10 130.99 -58.09 -86.83
C LYS A 10 130.25 -57.45 -85.66
N GLU A 11 130.56 -57.84 -84.42
CA GLU A 11 130.14 -57.12 -83.22
C GLU A 11 130.86 -55.78 -83.13
N SER A 12 132.19 -55.75 -83.31
CA SER A 12 132.96 -54.49 -83.33
C SER A 12 132.45 -53.52 -84.40
N GLU A 13 132.11 -53.99 -85.60
CA GLU A 13 131.57 -53.16 -86.69
C GLU A 13 130.14 -52.68 -86.39
N ARG A 14 129.32 -53.48 -85.68
CA ARG A 14 127.98 -53.07 -85.23
C ARG A 14 128.02 -52.11 -84.05
N ASP A 15 128.98 -52.26 -83.14
CA ASP A 15 129.18 -51.37 -82.00
C ASP A 15 129.84 -50.05 -82.39
N THR A 16 130.71 -50.01 -83.42
CA THR A 16 131.14 -48.73 -84.00
C THR A 16 129.98 -48.03 -84.73
N LEU A 17 129.14 -48.76 -85.47
CA LEU A 17 127.92 -48.21 -86.07
C LEU A 17 126.92 -47.69 -85.02
N ARG A 18 126.67 -48.43 -83.93
CA ARG A 18 125.84 -47.96 -82.81
C ARG A 18 126.45 -46.77 -82.09
N ARG A 19 127.77 -46.77 -81.83
CA ARG A 19 128.47 -45.62 -81.24
C ARG A 19 128.44 -44.40 -82.16
N SER A 20 128.53 -44.56 -83.48
CA SER A 20 128.31 -43.48 -84.45
C SER A 20 126.88 -42.97 -84.33
N GLN A 21 125.86 -43.81 -84.52
CA GLN A 21 124.46 -43.39 -84.48
C GLN A 21 124.06 -42.74 -83.14
N ILE A 22 124.63 -43.19 -82.02
CA ILE A 22 124.47 -42.54 -80.71
C ILE A 22 125.24 -41.22 -80.62
N ALA A 23 126.46 -41.12 -81.15
CA ALA A 23 127.21 -39.86 -81.22
C ALA A 23 126.54 -38.83 -82.13
N ASP A 24 126.07 -39.24 -83.31
CA ASP A 24 125.32 -38.44 -84.28
C ASP A 24 123.97 -37.99 -83.68
N GLY A 25 123.29 -38.87 -82.94
CA GLY A 25 122.09 -38.53 -82.15
C GLY A 25 122.37 -37.53 -81.03
N ILE A 26 123.50 -37.67 -80.31
CA ILE A 26 123.93 -36.73 -79.26
C ILE A 26 124.35 -35.38 -79.86
N LEU A 27 125.01 -35.38 -81.03
CA LEU A 27 125.36 -34.16 -81.76
C LEU A 27 124.11 -33.45 -82.28
N GLY A 28 123.14 -34.19 -82.82
CA GLY A 28 121.83 -33.67 -83.20
C GLY A 28 121.06 -33.08 -82.02
N ALA A 29 121.01 -33.79 -80.88
CA ALA A 29 120.37 -33.31 -79.65
C ALA A 29 121.08 -32.08 -79.07
N LYS A 30 122.42 -32.03 -79.10
CA LYS A 30 123.18 -30.83 -78.73
C LYS A 30 122.92 -29.66 -79.68
N GLY A 31 122.81 -29.91 -80.98
CA GLY A 31 122.44 -28.89 -81.97
C GLY A 31 121.02 -28.35 -81.78
N GLN A 32 120.06 -29.20 -81.41
CA GLN A 32 118.71 -28.78 -81.04
C GLN A 32 118.69 -28.00 -79.71
N SER A 33 119.43 -28.46 -78.70
CA SER A 33 119.55 -27.77 -77.41
C SER A 33 120.23 -26.40 -77.54
N ALA A 34 121.26 -26.27 -78.38
CA ALA A 34 121.89 -24.99 -78.70
C ALA A 34 120.90 -24.02 -79.37
N LYS A 35 120.11 -24.49 -80.35
CA LYS A 35 119.05 -23.69 -80.98
C LYS A 35 117.94 -23.29 -80.00
N GLN A 36 117.59 -24.16 -79.05
CA GLN A 36 116.65 -23.81 -77.99
C GLN A 36 117.23 -22.77 -77.03
N GLN A 37 118.51 -22.85 -76.69
CA GLN A 37 119.20 -21.83 -75.88
C GLN A 37 119.30 -20.50 -76.61
N GLU A 38 119.60 -20.50 -77.92
CA GLU A 38 119.60 -19.33 -78.78
C GLU A 38 118.21 -18.69 -78.91
N GLN A 39 117.15 -19.51 -79.06
CA GLN A 39 115.77 -19.04 -79.09
C GLN A 39 115.28 -18.53 -77.72
N ILE A 40 115.72 -19.13 -76.60
CA ILE A 40 115.46 -18.60 -75.26
C ILE A 40 116.19 -17.26 -75.06
N ALA A 41 117.44 -17.14 -75.51
CA ALA A 41 118.20 -15.89 -75.47
C ALA A 41 117.53 -14.78 -76.30
N HIS A 42 117.01 -15.13 -77.48
CA HIS A 42 116.20 -14.24 -78.32
C HIS A 42 114.94 -13.78 -77.56
N MET A 43 114.14 -14.72 -77.03
CA MET A 43 112.95 -14.42 -76.23
C MET A 43 113.27 -13.58 -74.99
N THR A 44 114.41 -13.76 -74.33
CA THR A 44 114.81 -12.91 -73.19
C THR A 44 115.22 -11.51 -73.63
N ASN A 45 115.91 -11.37 -74.77
CA ASN A 45 116.27 -10.08 -75.34
C ASN A 45 115.03 -9.31 -75.80
N GLU A 46 114.10 -9.95 -76.50
CA GLU A 46 112.79 -9.38 -76.86
C GLU A 46 112.00 -8.99 -75.61
N ASN A 47 112.01 -9.81 -74.55
CA ASN A 47 111.38 -9.43 -73.28
C ASN A 47 112.08 -8.26 -72.57
N GLU A 48 113.38 -8.06 -72.76
CA GLU A 48 114.07 -6.86 -72.28
C GLU A 48 113.81 -5.63 -73.15
N GLU A 49 113.74 -5.79 -74.46
CA GLU A 49 113.43 -4.71 -75.41
C GLU A 49 111.99 -4.26 -75.22
N LEU A 50 111.02 -5.17 -75.12
CA LEU A 50 109.64 -4.85 -74.75
C LEU A 50 109.56 -4.17 -73.37
N LYS A 51 110.39 -4.54 -72.37
CA LYS A 51 110.45 -3.81 -71.09
C LYS A 51 111.01 -2.40 -71.25
N LYS A 52 112.02 -2.20 -72.10
CA LYS A 52 112.62 -0.88 -72.41
C LYS A 52 111.63 -0.01 -73.19
N GLU A 53 110.91 -0.57 -74.17
CA GLU A 53 109.85 0.09 -74.93
C GLU A 53 108.64 0.44 -74.06
N ILE A 54 108.12 -0.48 -73.24
CA ILE A 54 107.06 -0.18 -72.27
C ILE A 54 107.49 0.94 -71.32
N SER A 55 108.75 0.95 -70.86
CA SER A 55 109.27 2.03 -70.01
C SER A 55 109.35 3.38 -70.74
N ALA A 56 109.66 3.38 -72.05
CA ALA A 56 109.72 4.59 -72.87
C ALA A 56 108.31 5.11 -73.24
N VAL A 57 107.39 4.21 -73.61
CA VAL A 57 106.01 4.54 -74.04
C VAL A 57 105.13 4.93 -72.85
N SER A 58 105.31 4.30 -71.67
CA SER A 58 104.54 4.65 -70.47
C SER A 58 104.99 5.96 -69.82
N GLY A 59 106.17 6.49 -70.18
CA GLY A 59 106.73 7.78 -69.72
C GLY A 59 106.96 7.91 -68.20
N THR A 60 106.57 6.90 -67.43
CA THR A 60 106.51 6.89 -65.97
C THR A 60 106.82 5.49 -65.49
N HIS A 61 107.69 5.38 -64.47
CA HIS A 61 108.00 4.11 -63.84
C HIS A 61 106.78 3.63 -63.03
N TYR A 62 106.43 2.33 -63.12
CA TYR A 62 105.38 1.74 -62.30
C TYR A 62 105.83 1.71 -60.83
N ASP A 63 105.49 2.76 -60.11
CA ASP A 63 105.95 3.00 -58.75
C ASP A 63 105.13 2.15 -57.77
N TYR A 64 105.63 0.95 -57.48
CA TYR A 64 105.03 0.00 -56.54
C TYR A 64 104.72 0.64 -55.18
N VAL A 65 105.54 1.58 -54.70
CA VAL A 65 105.31 2.28 -53.42
C VAL A 65 104.11 3.24 -53.50
N LYS A 66 103.77 3.75 -54.69
CA LYS A 66 102.49 4.45 -54.92
C LYS A 66 101.33 3.46 -55.10
N ALA A 67 101.54 2.34 -55.79
CA ALA A 67 100.52 1.32 -55.99
C ALA A 67 100.05 0.71 -54.65
N ASP A 68 100.97 0.32 -53.76
CA ASP A 68 100.67 -0.20 -52.42
C ASP A 68 99.94 0.83 -51.55
N LYS A 69 100.34 2.12 -51.65
CA LYS A 69 99.65 3.20 -50.93
C LYS A 69 98.24 3.45 -51.48
N LEU A 70 98.04 3.37 -52.79
CA LEU A 70 96.72 3.46 -53.40
C LEU A 70 95.85 2.26 -53.01
N ALA A 71 96.39 1.05 -52.98
CA ALA A 71 95.70 -0.14 -52.51
C ALA A 71 95.33 -0.06 -51.02
N SER A 72 96.21 0.46 -50.16
CA SER A 72 95.91 0.74 -48.75
C SER A 72 94.80 1.79 -48.61
N LEU A 73 94.93 2.92 -49.29
CA LEU A 73 93.92 3.99 -49.25
C LEU A 73 92.57 3.52 -49.82
N GLN A 74 92.57 2.66 -50.83
CA GLN A 74 91.36 2.06 -51.37
C GLN A 74 90.73 1.07 -50.37
N ALA A 75 91.54 0.25 -49.68
CA ALA A 75 91.05 -0.61 -48.60
C ALA A 75 90.52 0.19 -47.39
N ASP A 76 91.13 1.34 -47.07
CA ASP A 76 90.65 2.27 -46.05
C ASP A 76 89.33 2.95 -46.46
N VAL A 77 89.19 3.35 -47.73
CA VAL A 77 87.93 3.86 -48.31
C VAL A 77 86.84 2.79 -48.25
N ASP A 78 87.11 1.58 -48.73
CA ASP A 78 86.21 0.42 -48.62
C ASP A 78 85.76 0.16 -47.17
N ALA A 79 86.68 0.26 -46.21
CA ALA A 79 86.38 0.07 -44.79
C ALA A 79 85.54 1.22 -44.20
N LEU A 80 85.82 2.46 -44.60
CA LEU A 80 85.02 3.63 -44.23
C LEU A 80 83.63 3.61 -44.85
N GLU A 81 83.49 3.19 -46.12
CA GLU A 81 82.21 3.00 -46.78
C GLU A 81 81.37 1.94 -46.07
N ARG A 82 81.94 0.76 -45.76
CA ARG A 82 81.24 -0.28 -44.99
C ARG A 82 80.76 0.25 -43.64
N ARG A 83 81.61 0.98 -42.90
CA ARG A 83 81.24 1.65 -41.63
C ARG A 83 80.13 2.69 -41.82
N TYR A 84 80.19 3.48 -42.89
CA TYR A 84 79.16 4.45 -43.25
C TYR A 84 77.82 3.78 -43.55
N GLN A 85 77.79 2.67 -44.32
CA GLN A 85 76.55 1.93 -44.55
C GLN A 85 75.99 1.32 -43.26
N PHE A 86 76.84 0.79 -42.37
CA PHE A 86 76.40 0.30 -41.05
C PHE A 86 75.77 1.41 -40.19
N GLU A 87 76.40 2.58 -40.08
CA GLU A 87 75.85 3.72 -39.33
C GLU A 87 74.61 4.32 -40.02
N LYS A 88 74.52 4.29 -41.36
CA LYS A 88 73.32 4.67 -42.13
C LYS A 88 72.15 3.72 -41.84
N MET A 89 72.38 2.41 -41.80
CA MET A 89 71.38 1.42 -41.40
C MET A 89 70.96 1.61 -39.93
N ARG A 90 71.93 1.78 -39.01
CA ARG A 90 71.70 2.06 -37.59
C ARG A 90 70.87 3.33 -37.37
N LYS A 91 71.17 4.40 -38.12
CA LYS A 91 70.38 5.64 -38.13
C LYS A 91 68.95 5.38 -38.60
N ASN A 92 68.76 4.67 -39.71
CA ASN A 92 67.44 4.33 -40.23
C ASN A 92 66.61 3.53 -39.21
N ASP A 93 67.20 2.51 -38.57
CA ASP A 93 66.49 1.69 -37.58
C ASP A 93 66.21 2.45 -36.28
N LEU A 94 67.09 3.37 -35.87
CA LEU A 94 66.81 4.28 -34.76
C LEU A 94 65.69 5.27 -35.12
N THR A 95 65.63 5.76 -36.37
CA THR A 95 64.53 6.59 -36.88
C THR A 95 63.20 5.83 -36.89
N LYS A 96 63.16 4.57 -37.35
CA LYS A 96 61.97 3.70 -37.26
C LYS A 96 61.50 3.53 -35.81
N ARG A 97 62.42 3.21 -34.89
CA ARG A 97 62.11 3.05 -33.46
C ARG A 97 61.57 4.35 -32.83
N TYR A 98 62.14 5.49 -33.20
CA TYR A 98 61.65 6.80 -32.76
C TYR A 98 60.25 7.11 -33.33
N GLN A 99 59.99 6.78 -34.59
CA GLN A 99 58.66 6.94 -35.20
C GLN A 99 57.61 6.05 -34.51
N LEU A 100 57.92 4.78 -34.25
CA LEU A 100 57.04 3.86 -33.51
C LEU A 100 56.76 4.39 -32.10
N ALA A 101 57.80 4.66 -31.30
CA ALA A 101 57.62 5.19 -29.94
C ALA A 101 56.84 6.53 -29.90
N ARG A 102 56.96 7.36 -30.95
CA ARG A 102 56.16 8.58 -31.12
C ARG A 102 54.69 8.27 -31.45
N ILE A 103 54.41 7.25 -32.26
CA ILE A 103 53.05 6.77 -32.55
C ILE A 103 52.43 6.19 -31.27
N ASP A 104 53.16 5.34 -30.54
CA ASP A 104 52.71 4.70 -29.30
C ASP A 104 52.39 5.74 -28.21
N LEU A 105 53.24 6.76 -28.06
CA LEU A 105 53.01 7.87 -27.12
C LEU A 105 51.81 8.73 -27.53
N LEU A 106 51.63 9.00 -28.83
CA LEU A 106 50.45 9.73 -29.33
C LEU A 106 49.16 8.91 -29.19
N HIS A 107 49.21 7.60 -29.41
CA HIS A 107 48.09 6.68 -29.20
C HIS A 107 47.72 6.59 -27.72
N SER A 108 48.71 6.40 -26.84
CA SER A 108 48.53 6.41 -25.38
C SER A 108 47.95 7.73 -24.88
N ARG A 109 48.40 8.87 -25.43
CA ARG A 109 47.87 10.20 -25.07
C ARG A 109 46.43 10.43 -25.56
N LYS A 110 46.04 9.82 -26.69
CA LYS A 110 44.63 9.79 -27.15
C LYS A 110 43.77 8.91 -26.25
N LEU A 111 44.22 7.69 -25.95
CA LEU A 111 43.52 6.73 -25.08
C LEU A 111 43.26 7.29 -23.67
N LYS A 112 44.24 7.99 -23.07
CA LYS A 112 44.13 8.55 -21.72
C LYS A 112 43.26 9.81 -21.60
N GLY A 113 42.78 10.40 -22.71
CA GLY A 113 41.84 11.52 -22.64
C GLY A 113 42.40 12.80 -22.00
N GLY A 114 43.70 13.10 -22.17
CA GLY A 114 44.33 14.27 -21.55
C GLY A 114 44.74 14.03 -20.09
N VAL A 115 44.57 15.04 -19.23
CA VAL A 115 45.01 14.99 -17.80
C VAL A 115 43.85 15.22 -16.82
N ASN A 116 42.75 15.83 -17.28
CA ASN A 116 41.61 16.15 -16.41
C ASN A 116 40.56 15.04 -16.37
N VAL A 117 40.48 14.17 -17.38
CA VAL A 117 39.44 13.12 -17.47
C VAL A 117 39.53 12.11 -16.32
N GLU A 118 40.74 11.72 -15.88
CA GLU A 118 40.92 10.86 -14.71
C GLU A 118 40.35 11.50 -13.42
N LYS A 119 40.42 12.84 -13.29
CA LYS A 119 39.83 13.59 -12.17
C LYS A 119 38.32 13.75 -12.31
N GLU A 120 37.86 14.18 -13.48
CA GLU A 120 36.42 14.36 -13.76
C GLU A 120 35.62 13.06 -13.60
N GLN A 121 36.24 11.92 -13.96
CA GLN A 121 35.68 10.59 -13.68
C GLN A 121 35.65 10.27 -12.18
N ALA A 122 36.71 10.58 -11.42
CA ALA A 122 36.71 10.41 -9.97
C ALA A 122 35.64 11.31 -9.30
N ASP A 123 35.56 12.58 -9.70
CA ASP A 123 34.56 13.54 -9.21
C ASP A 123 33.13 13.13 -9.60
N ALA A 124 32.94 12.46 -10.75
CA ALA A 124 31.64 11.91 -11.15
C ALA A 124 31.26 10.67 -10.34
N VAL A 125 32.20 9.76 -10.07
CA VAL A 125 31.98 8.60 -9.20
C VAL A 125 31.70 9.05 -7.76
N GLN A 126 32.44 10.03 -7.25
CA GLN A 126 32.23 10.59 -5.91
C GLN A 126 30.82 11.18 -5.74
N ARG A 127 30.37 12.01 -6.69
CA ARG A 127 28.98 12.51 -6.73
C ARG A 127 27.95 11.38 -6.82
N GLN A 128 28.25 10.30 -7.53
CA GLN A 128 27.36 9.14 -7.59
C GLN A 128 27.29 8.38 -6.25
N VAL A 129 28.40 8.29 -5.50
CA VAL A 129 28.43 7.75 -4.13
C VAL A 129 27.57 8.61 -3.21
N GLU A 130 27.78 9.93 -3.20
CA GLU A 130 27.01 10.88 -2.37
C GLU A 130 25.50 10.82 -2.63
N ILE A 131 25.08 10.65 -3.89
CA ILE A 131 23.67 10.46 -4.27
C ILE A 131 23.13 9.11 -3.78
N LEU A 132 23.93 8.05 -3.80
CA LEU A 132 23.54 6.72 -3.29
C LEU A 132 23.48 6.68 -1.76
N GLU A 133 24.40 7.36 -1.08
CA GLU A 133 24.41 7.55 0.38
C GLU A 133 23.19 8.35 0.82
N SER A 134 22.93 9.52 0.21
CA SER A 134 21.72 10.31 0.52
C SER A 134 20.43 9.54 0.26
N ARG A 135 20.39 8.69 -0.77
CA ARG A 135 19.24 7.81 -1.05
C ARG A 135 19.12 6.67 -0.04
N LEU A 136 20.23 6.13 0.46
CA LEU A 136 20.24 5.13 1.54
C LEU A 136 19.71 5.75 2.84
N ASP A 137 20.18 6.94 3.21
CA ASP A 137 19.70 7.66 4.39
C ASP A 137 18.20 7.98 4.31
N GLN A 138 17.71 8.41 3.15
CA GLN A 138 16.27 8.59 2.92
C GLN A 138 15.48 7.29 3.08
N ALA A 139 16.00 6.17 2.58
CA ALA A 139 15.36 4.85 2.73
C ALA A 139 15.40 4.34 4.18
N LEU A 140 16.49 4.60 4.92
CA LEU A 140 16.62 4.29 6.34
C LEU A 140 15.68 5.16 7.20
N GLY A 141 15.51 6.44 6.85
CA GLY A 141 14.49 7.32 7.43
C GLY A 141 13.08 6.75 7.26
N GLN A 142 12.67 6.49 6.01
CA GLN A 142 11.37 5.90 5.69
C GLN A 142 11.16 4.52 6.36
N PHE A 143 12.21 3.71 6.51
CA PHE A 143 12.15 2.44 7.24
C PHE A 143 11.94 2.65 8.74
N ASN A 144 12.64 3.61 9.36
CA ASN A 144 12.46 3.94 10.77
C ASN A 144 11.08 4.55 11.06
N ASP A 145 10.56 5.38 10.15
CA ASP A 145 9.19 5.92 10.20
C ASP A 145 8.14 4.81 10.05
N ALA A 146 8.39 3.85 9.15
CA ALA A 146 7.55 2.66 9.03
C ALA A 146 7.62 1.78 10.29
N LEU A 147 8.77 1.66 10.95
CA LEU A 147 8.91 0.92 12.21
C LEU A 147 8.21 1.62 13.39
N SER A 148 8.30 2.95 13.50
CA SER A 148 7.63 3.72 14.56
C SER A 148 6.12 3.69 14.37
N TYR A 149 5.61 3.86 13.15
CA TYR A 149 4.20 3.70 12.82
C TYR A 149 3.69 2.28 13.08
N ASN A 150 4.45 1.24 12.70
CA ASN A 150 4.12 -0.14 13.06
C ASN A 150 4.16 -0.41 14.57
N LYS A 151 4.94 0.35 15.35
CA LYS A 151 4.87 0.29 16.82
C LYS A 151 3.57 0.91 17.31
N GLU A 152 3.22 2.12 16.89
CA GLU A 152 1.94 2.75 17.25
C GLU A 152 0.74 1.87 16.91
N LEU A 153 0.74 1.20 15.76
CA LEU A 153 -0.34 0.27 15.40
C LEU A 153 -0.44 -0.92 16.35
N ARG A 154 0.69 -1.49 16.81
CA ARG A 154 0.70 -2.55 17.83
C ARG A 154 0.17 -2.04 19.17
N ASP A 155 0.68 -0.90 19.62
CA ASP A 155 0.26 -0.26 20.88
C ASP A 155 -1.26 0.02 20.88
N ARG A 156 -1.81 0.53 19.76
CA ARG A 156 -3.26 0.72 19.55
C ARG A 156 -4.05 -0.60 19.52
N ILE A 157 -3.53 -1.64 18.85
CA ILE A 157 -4.15 -2.97 18.81
C ILE A 157 -4.25 -3.57 20.22
N ASP A 158 -3.22 -3.41 21.05
CA ASP A 158 -3.22 -3.94 22.41
C ASP A 158 -4.16 -3.16 23.34
N VAL A 159 -4.28 -1.82 23.21
CA VAL A 159 -5.35 -1.06 23.88
C VAL A 159 -6.74 -1.59 23.51
N ILE A 160 -7.04 -1.78 22.22
CA ILE A 160 -8.34 -2.32 21.76
C ILE A 160 -8.58 -3.75 22.29
N ARG A 161 -7.53 -4.57 22.43
CA ARG A 161 -7.62 -5.91 23.06
C ARG A 161 -7.93 -5.82 24.55
N GLU A 162 -7.35 -4.86 25.27
CA GLU A 162 -7.62 -4.63 26.69
C GLU A 162 -9.05 -4.10 26.92
N GLU A 163 -9.49 -3.14 26.12
CA GLU A 163 -10.88 -2.66 26.08
C GLU A 163 -11.85 -3.80 25.82
N ARG A 164 -11.62 -4.63 24.78
CA ARG A 164 -12.43 -5.82 24.51
C ARG A 164 -12.47 -6.78 25.70
N ARG A 165 -11.35 -6.96 26.42
CA ARG A 165 -11.25 -7.75 27.65
C ARG A 165 -11.99 -7.10 28.84
N VAL A 166 -12.14 -5.78 28.88
CA VAL A 166 -13.04 -5.08 29.82
C VAL A 166 -14.51 -5.33 29.42
N PHE A 167 -14.89 -5.04 28.18
CA PHE A 167 -16.27 -5.20 27.68
C PHE A 167 -16.78 -6.64 27.85
N GLN A 168 -15.97 -7.67 27.55
CA GLN A 168 -16.34 -9.07 27.76
C GLN A 168 -16.58 -9.41 29.24
N ARG A 169 -15.81 -8.83 30.17
CA ARG A 169 -16.03 -9.00 31.62
C ARG A 169 -17.31 -8.31 32.08
N VAL A 170 -17.64 -7.13 31.54
CA VAL A 170 -18.91 -6.44 31.83
C VAL A 170 -20.10 -7.21 31.25
N HIS A 171 -20.02 -7.63 30.00
CA HIS A 171 -21.08 -8.42 29.33
C HIS A 171 -21.39 -9.70 30.10
N LYS A 172 -20.38 -10.49 30.48
CA LYS A 172 -20.58 -11.72 31.26
C LYS A 172 -21.25 -11.44 32.61
N ARG A 173 -20.86 -10.38 33.32
CA ARG A 173 -21.53 -9.96 34.56
C ARG A 173 -23.02 -9.64 34.32
N MET A 174 -23.32 -8.87 33.27
CA MET A 174 -24.71 -8.54 32.90
C MET A 174 -25.53 -9.78 32.51
N GLU A 175 -24.94 -10.75 31.81
CA GLU A 175 -25.58 -12.04 31.52
C GLU A 175 -25.86 -12.85 32.80
N ASP A 176 -24.90 -12.90 33.72
CA ASP A 176 -25.04 -13.64 34.98
C ASP A 176 -26.05 -12.95 35.94
N ASP A 177 -26.09 -11.62 35.97
CA ASP A 177 -27.14 -10.83 36.64
C ASP A 177 -28.53 -11.07 36.02
N LEU A 178 -28.62 -11.16 34.69
CA LEU A 178 -29.88 -11.48 34.00
C LEU A 178 -30.33 -12.93 34.27
N LYS A 179 -29.41 -13.89 34.37
CA LYS A 179 -29.70 -15.27 34.79
C LYS A 179 -30.18 -15.29 36.25
N SER A 180 -29.54 -14.54 37.14
CA SER A 180 -29.91 -14.40 38.55
C SER A 180 -31.32 -13.82 38.71
N LYS A 181 -31.61 -12.68 38.05
CA LYS A 181 -32.95 -12.06 38.07
C LYS A 181 -34.03 -12.96 37.46
N LYS A 182 -33.74 -13.69 36.38
CA LYS A 182 -34.66 -14.70 35.81
C LYS A 182 -34.94 -15.84 36.80
N ARG A 183 -33.94 -16.30 37.57
CA ARG A 183 -34.11 -17.31 38.62
C ARG A 183 -34.98 -16.79 39.77
N GLN A 184 -34.70 -15.58 40.27
CA GLN A 184 -35.52 -14.92 41.31
C GLN A 184 -36.97 -14.73 40.85
N MET A 185 -37.19 -14.31 39.60
CA MET A 185 -38.53 -14.18 39.03
C MET A 185 -39.25 -15.53 38.94
N ALA A 186 -38.56 -16.59 38.52
CA ALA A 186 -39.13 -17.94 38.49
C ALA A 186 -39.47 -18.47 39.90
N GLU A 187 -38.62 -18.21 40.89
CA GLU A 187 -38.83 -18.54 42.31
C GLU A 187 -40.03 -17.78 42.91
N HIS A 188 -40.19 -16.49 42.58
CA HIS A 188 -41.37 -15.70 42.95
C HIS A 188 -42.65 -16.21 42.29
N ILE A 189 -42.61 -16.61 41.02
CA ILE A 189 -43.77 -17.23 40.33
C ILE A 189 -44.11 -18.59 40.96
N GLU A 190 -43.11 -19.43 41.22
CA GLU A 190 -43.31 -20.74 41.83
C GLU A 190 -43.87 -20.62 43.25
N LYS A 191 -43.41 -19.63 44.05
CA LYS A 191 -44.04 -19.31 45.33
C LYS A 191 -45.47 -18.80 45.15
N SER A 192 -45.71 -17.85 44.24
CA SER A 192 -47.06 -17.32 44.00
C SER A 192 -48.04 -18.40 43.54
N ASN A 193 -47.58 -19.44 42.84
CA ASN A 193 -48.38 -20.58 42.46
C ASN A 193 -48.74 -21.45 43.68
N ARG A 194 -47.77 -21.77 44.56
CA ARG A 194 -48.04 -22.46 45.84
C ARG A 194 -49.06 -21.68 46.69
N ASP A 195 -48.84 -20.38 46.86
CA ASP A 195 -49.73 -19.49 47.62
C ASP A 195 -51.16 -19.47 47.02
N MET A 196 -51.33 -19.70 45.71
CA MET A 196 -52.63 -19.87 45.05
C MET A 196 -53.22 -21.29 45.21
N ASP A 197 -52.40 -22.34 45.07
CA ASP A 197 -52.83 -23.73 45.23
C ASP A 197 -53.34 -24.01 46.66
N ASP A 198 -52.64 -23.47 47.67
CA ASP A 198 -53.02 -23.53 49.08
C ASP A 198 -54.31 -22.73 49.36
N ARG A 199 -54.42 -21.52 48.82
CA ARG A 199 -55.66 -20.71 48.89
C ARG A 199 -56.84 -21.48 48.29
N ASP A 200 -56.66 -22.07 47.12
CA ASP A 200 -57.72 -22.80 46.43
C ASP A 200 -58.06 -24.12 47.14
N ALA A 201 -57.13 -24.71 47.89
CA ALA A 201 -57.40 -25.84 48.79
C ALA A 201 -58.25 -25.40 49.99
N HIS A 202 -57.93 -24.27 50.62
CA HIS A 202 -58.76 -23.69 51.68
C HIS A 202 -60.16 -23.30 51.18
N VAL A 203 -60.28 -22.73 49.97
CA VAL A 203 -61.58 -22.43 49.35
C VAL A 203 -62.39 -23.70 49.09
N ARG A 204 -61.75 -24.78 48.61
CA ARG A 204 -62.39 -26.11 48.44
C ARG A 204 -62.92 -26.67 49.76
N GLU A 205 -62.15 -26.60 50.84
CA GLU A 205 -62.60 -27.11 52.15
C GLU A 205 -63.70 -26.22 52.78
N VAL A 206 -63.63 -24.90 52.63
CA VAL A 206 -64.72 -23.99 53.03
C VAL A 206 -66.00 -24.25 52.23
N ALA A 207 -65.90 -24.55 50.93
CA ALA A 207 -67.05 -24.93 50.11
C ALA A 207 -67.66 -26.26 50.57
N ARG A 208 -66.83 -27.26 50.89
CA ARG A 208 -67.26 -28.55 51.45
C ARG A 208 -67.98 -28.39 52.80
N MET A 209 -67.40 -27.61 53.71
CA MET A 209 -68.01 -27.34 55.03
C MET A 209 -69.33 -26.57 54.91
N ARG A 210 -69.45 -25.65 53.93
CA ARG A 210 -70.73 -24.98 53.62
C ARG A 210 -71.77 -25.97 53.11
N ALA A 211 -71.41 -26.84 52.17
CA ALA A 211 -72.33 -27.86 51.64
C ALA A 211 -72.85 -28.79 52.74
N ALA A 212 -71.98 -29.27 53.63
CA ALA A 212 -72.38 -30.10 54.77
C ALA A 212 -73.29 -29.36 55.77
N LEU A 213 -73.09 -28.05 55.98
CA LEU A 213 -74.00 -27.22 56.78
C LEU A 213 -75.34 -26.97 56.08
N GLU A 214 -75.36 -26.85 54.76
CA GLU A 214 -76.59 -26.74 53.96
C GLU A 214 -77.41 -28.05 54.02
N GLU A 215 -76.75 -29.19 53.89
CA GLU A 215 -77.33 -30.54 54.01
C GLU A 215 -77.91 -30.77 55.43
N GLN A 216 -77.17 -30.42 56.48
CA GLN A 216 -77.69 -30.47 57.85
C GLN A 216 -78.89 -29.54 58.06
N ARG A 217 -78.88 -28.31 57.52
CA ARG A 217 -80.02 -27.39 57.57
C ARG A 217 -81.24 -27.94 56.84
N GLN A 218 -81.04 -28.60 55.70
CA GLN A 218 -82.11 -29.25 54.95
C GLN A 218 -82.72 -30.39 55.78
N ALA A 219 -81.89 -31.29 56.32
CA ALA A 219 -82.35 -32.37 57.19
C ALA A 219 -83.10 -31.86 58.45
N TYR A 220 -82.63 -30.80 59.11
CA TYR A 220 -83.36 -30.18 60.22
C TYR A 220 -84.68 -29.51 59.77
N ALA A 221 -84.72 -28.91 58.58
CA ALA A 221 -85.94 -28.30 58.02
C ALA A 221 -86.94 -29.34 57.47
N GLU A 222 -86.49 -30.56 57.17
CA GLU A 222 -87.34 -31.71 56.89
C GLU A 222 -87.92 -32.26 58.20
N GLN A 223 -87.07 -32.53 59.20
CA GLN A 223 -87.51 -32.96 60.54
C GLN A 223 -88.51 -31.99 61.19
N LEU A 224 -88.35 -30.68 60.99
CA LEU A 224 -89.33 -29.68 61.46
C LEU A 224 -90.64 -29.75 60.67
N ARG A 225 -90.63 -29.98 59.36
CA ARG A 225 -91.86 -30.18 58.57
C ARG A 225 -92.59 -31.46 58.95
N ASP A 226 -91.86 -32.55 59.20
CA ASP A 226 -92.44 -33.82 59.64
C ASP A 226 -93.10 -33.66 61.02
N LEU A 227 -92.48 -32.89 61.92
CA LEU A 227 -93.03 -32.55 63.23
C LEU A 227 -94.24 -31.61 63.15
N ASP A 228 -94.19 -30.58 62.29
CA ASP A 228 -95.31 -29.68 62.03
C ASP A 228 -96.50 -30.41 61.38
N ALA A 229 -96.23 -31.35 60.46
CA ALA A 229 -97.24 -32.21 59.85
C ALA A 229 -97.90 -33.11 60.90
N ALA A 230 -97.12 -33.83 61.72
CA ALA A 230 -97.65 -34.63 62.82
C ALA A 230 -98.43 -33.78 63.85
N MET A 231 -98.03 -32.53 64.07
CA MET A 231 -98.77 -31.58 64.91
C MET A 231 -100.07 -31.10 64.28
N LEU A 232 -100.14 -30.98 62.94
CA LEU A 232 -101.37 -30.70 62.20
C LEU A 232 -102.31 -31.90 62.20
N ASP A 233 -101.80 -33.12 62.01
CA ASP A 233 -102.58 -34.36 62.11
C ASP A 233 -103.17 -34.52 63.53
N ILE A 234 -102.38 -34.27 64.59
CA ILE A 234 -102.86 -34.28 65.98
C ILE A 234 -103.90 -33.17 66.25
N LYS A 235 -103.83 -32.03 65.54
CA LYS A 235 -104.87 -31.00 65.61
C LYS A 235 -106.13 -31.42 64.87
N ALA A 236 -106.04 -31.88 63.63
CA ALA A 236 -107.17 -32.36 62.85
C ALA A 236 -107.92 -33.48 63.60
N MET A 237 -107.20 -34.48 64.14
CA MET A 237 -107.80 -35.55 64.95
C MET A 237 -108.47 -35.06 66.24
N ARG A 238 -108.11 -33.87 66.77
CA ARG A 238 -108.78 -33.22 67.91
C ARG A 238 -109.92 -32.32 67.49
N GLU A 239 -109.76 -31.62 66.36
CA GLU A 239 -110.78 -30.77 65.76
C GLU A 239 -111.96 -31.64 65.32
N GLU A 240 -111.72 -32.77 64.66
CA GLU A 240 -112.72 -33.84 64.40
C GLU A 240 -113.36 -34.37 65.69
N GLN A 241 -112.61 -34.56 66.79
CA GLN A 241 -113.20 -34.96 68.07
C GLN A 241 -114.12 -33.89 68.63
N THR A 242 -113.72 -32.61 68.59
CA THR A 242 -114.57 -31.50 69.05
C THR A 242 -115.73 -31.19 68.11
N GLU A 243 -115.61 -31.42 66.80
CA GLU A 243 -116.73 -31.31 65.85
C GLU A 243 -117.73 -32.45 66.06
N MET A 244 -117.28 -33.67 66.36
CA MET A 244 -118.16 -34.77 66.77
C MET A 244 -118.86 -34.50 68.11
N GLU A 245 -118.19 -33.87 69.08
CA GLU A 245 -118.80 -33.41 70.33
C GLU A 245 -119.81 -32.27 70.09
N LEU A 246 -119.47 -31.29 69.24
CA LEU A 246 -120.34 -30.17 68.87
C LEU A 246 -121.51 -30.56 67.98
N GLU A 247 -121.41 -31.60 67.13
CA GLU A 247 -122.55 -32.14 66.38
C GLU A 247 -123.54 -32.82 67.31
N LEU A 248 -123.05 -33.47 68.38
CA LEU A 248 -123.90 -34.01 69.44
C LEU A 248 -124.56 -32.88 70.26
N GLU A 249 -123.81 -31.85 70.66
CA GLU A 249 -124.34 -30.70 71.43
C GLU A 249 -125.34 -29.86 70.61
N ALA A 250 -125.03 -29.54 69.34
CA ALA A 250 -125.94 -28.81 68.45
C ALA A 250 -127.25 -29.57 68.21
N ARG A 251 -127.18 -30.91 68.18
CA ARG A 251 -128.34 -31.81 68.06
C ARG A 251 -129.19 -31.88 69.34
N GLU A 252 -128.63 -31.52 70.50
CA GLU A 252 -129.42 -31.22 71.70
C GLU A 252 -129.98 -29.78 71.67
N TYR A 253 -129.26 -28.84 71.07
CA TYR A 253 -129.61 -27.40 71.08
C TYR A 253 -130.75 -26.98 70.12
N GLU A 254 -131.01 -27.71 69.03
CA GLU A 254 -132.18 -27.43 68.15
C GLU A 254 -133.55 -27.67 68.83
N PHE A 255 -133.60 -28.20 70.06
CA PHE A 255 -134.83 -28.55 70.76
C PHE A 255 -135.28 -27.55 71.85
N GLY A 256 -134.57 -26.42 72.04
CA GLY A 256 -134.74 -25.51 73.19
C GLY A 256 -135.21 -24.08 72.87
N GLU A 257 -136.48 -23.87 72.50
CA GLU A 257 -137.01 -22.52 72.25
C GLU A 257 -137.40 -21.75 73.55
N ARG A 258 -137.15 -20.43 73.59
CA ARG A 258 -137.76 -19.38 74.46
C ARG A 258 -137.66 -19.51 76.00
N ALA A 259 -136.87 -18.62 76.64
CA ALA A 259 -137.37 -17.65 77.66
C ALA A 259 -136.29 -16.69 78.23
N ASN A 260 -136.74 -15.48 78.60
CA ASN A 260 -136.15 -14.45 79.49
C ASN A 260 -134.87 -13.64 79.12
N ASP A 261 -135.08 -12.33 79.26
CA ASP A 261 -134.21 -11.13 79.30
C ASP A 261 -134.37 -10.54 80.76
N PRO A 262 -133.71 -9.47 81.28
CA PRO A 262 -132.60 -8.63 80.77
C PRO A 262 -131.43 -8.37 81.76
N SER A 263 -130.31 -7.77 81.28
CA SER A 263 -129.52 -6.78 82.07
C SER A 263 -128.47 -5.97 81.25
N MET A 264 -128.16 -4.76 81.75
CA MET A 264 -127.13 -3.77 81.34
C MET A 264 -126.61 -3.11 82.65
N PRO A 265 -125.45 -2.38 82.76
CA PRO A 265 -124.79 -1.53 81.73
C PRO A 265 -123.23 -1.31 81.81
N ARG A 266 -122.70 -0.46 80.89
CA ARG A 266 -121.59 0.54 81.05
C ARG A 266 -120.10 0.14 81.28
N GLY A 267 -119.20 1.01 80.76
CA GLY A 267 -117.74 1.13 81.07
C GLY A 267 -116.83 0.52 79.99
N LEU A 268 -115.83 1.13 79.34
CA LEU A 268 -115.01 2.38 79.44
C LEU A 268 -113.61 2.25 80.11
N GLU A 269 -112.58 2.56 79.32
CA GLU A 269 -111.21 3.07 79.63
C GLU A 269 -110.04 2.17 80.14
N ASP A 270 -108.84 2.72 79.89
CA ASP A 270 -107.50 2.57 80.50
C ASP A 270 -106.68 1.25 80.48
N ALA A 271 -105.89 1.12 79.41
CA ALA A 271 -104.44 1.41 79.33
C ALA A 271 -103.51 1.41 80.59
N ARG A 272 -102.24 1.04 80.32
CA ARG A 272 -100.94 1.43 80.96
C ARG A 272 -100.36 0.70 82.19
N GLY A 273 -99.03 0.56 82.14
CA GLY A 273 -98.07 0.48 83.24
C GLY A 273 -96.80 -0.31 82.85
N ALA A 274 -95.56 0.01 83.24
CA ALA A 274 -94.86 1.21 83.79
C ALA A 274 -93.33 0.93 83.66
N SER A 275 -92.31 1.78 83.84
CA SER A 275 -92.07 3.22 84.14
C SER A 275 -90.66 3.56 83.56
N GLY A 276 -90.01 4.74 83.63
CA GLY A 276 -90.24 6.07 84.24
C GLY A 276 -89.34 7.12 83.53
N THR A 277 -89.22 8.43 83.81
CA THR A 277 -89.48 9.36 84.95
C THR A 277 -88.40 9.44 86.06
N THR A 278 -87.85 10.61 86.45
CA THR A 278 -87.81 11.98 85.86
C THR A 278 -86.75 12.87 86.53
N SER A 279 -86.53 14.10 86.02
CA SER A 279 -85.84 15.22 86.67
C SER A 279 -86.74 16.04 87.62
N GLY A 280 -86.15 16.86 88.51
CA GLY A 280 -86.88 17.88 89.31
C GLY A 280 -86.06 18.46 90.48
N ALA A 281 -86.19 19.76 90.78
CA ALA A 281 -85.30 20.52 91.69
C ALA A 281 -86.00 21.17 92.91
N ALA A 282 -85.19 21.56 93.92
CA ALA A 282 -85.45 22.54 95.01
C ALA A 282 -86.51 22.15 96.09
N GLU A 283 -86.55 22.68 97.33
CA GLU A 283 -86.06 23.96 97.92
C GLU A 283 -85.60 23.88 99.42
N ASP A 284 -84.67 24.78 99.79
CA ASP A 284 -84.51 25.62 101.02
C ASP A 284 -84.27 25.16 102.51
N ASN A 285 -83.58 26.06 103.24
CA ASN A 285 -83.53 26.38 104.69
C ASN A 285 -82.66 25.65 105.78
N VAL A 286 -81.54 26.32 106.12
CA VAL A 286 -81.19 26.91 107.46
C VAL A 286 -80.49 26.11 108.60
N SER A 287 -79.58 26.83 109.29
CA SER A 287 -78.95 26.63 110.63
C SER A 287 -77.68 25.77 110.74
N VAL A 288 -76.73 25.99 111.68
CA VAL A 288 -76.06 27.21 112.24
C VAL A 288 -74.92 26.77 113.20
N ALA A 289 -73.93 27.65 113.44
CA ALA A 289 -72.90 27.62 114.52
C ALA A 289 -71.67 26.68 114.39
N GLY A 290 -70.53 27.19 114.90
CA GLY A 290 -69.20 26.54 114.95
C GLY A 290 -68.10 27.52 114.57
N SER A 291 -67.25 27.96 115.51
CA SER A 291 -66.25 29.03 115.31
C SER A 291 -64.81 28.63 115.67
N ASP A 292 -63.92 29.61 115.51
CA ASP A 292 -62.51 29.70 115.93
C ASP A 292 -61.49 28.91 115.07
N VAL A 293 -60.46 29.46 114.40
CA VAL A 293 -59.64 30.71 114.44
C VAL A 293 -58.23 30.48 114.99
N THR A 294 -57.25 30.48 114.06
CA THR A 294 -55.85 30.99 114.07
C THR A 294 -55.11 30.20 112.97
N ASP A 295 -54.84 30.75 111.78
CA ASP A 295 -53.92 31.84 111.44
C ASP A 295 -52.44 31.48 111.63
N GLU A 296 -51.75 31.16 110.52
CA GLU A 296 -50.40 31.67 110.25
C GLU A 296 -49.90 31.44 108.80
N SER A 297 -49.22 32.47 108.26
CA SER A 297 -47.99 32.37 107.45
C SER A 297 -47.97 31.63 106.08
N THR A 298 -48.61 32.28 105.10
CA THR A 298 -47.97 32.81 103.85
C THR A 298 -47.26 31.90 102.82
N ASN A 299 -47.02 30.60 103.02
CA ASN A 299 -46.35 29.75 102.02
C ASN A 299 -47.27 29.15 100.94
N VAL A 300 -48.58 29.14 101.13
CA VAL A 300 -49.53 28.43 100.24
C VAL A 300 -49.83 29.20 98.95
N LEU A 301 -49.80 30.54 99.01
CA LEU A 301 -50.20 31.47 97.93
C LEU A 301 -49.35 31.40 96.63
N HIS A 302 -48.22 30.69 96.61
CA HIS A 302 -47.46 30.42 95.37
C HIS A 302 -47.95 29.13 94.70
N VAL A 303 -48.09 28.05 95.49
CA VAL A 303 -48.64 26.76 95.05
C VAL A 303 -50.11 26.90 94.63
N GLU A 304 -50.87 27.80 95.24
CA GLU A 304 -52.24 28.15 94.79
C GLU A 304 -52.25 28.88 93.44
N LYS A 305 -51.26 29.72 93.13
CA LYS A 305 -51.20 30.39 91.82
C LYS A 305 -50.75 29.44 90.72
N GLU A 306 -49.80 28.57 91.01
CA GLU A 306 -49.34 27.52 90.10
C GLU A 306 -50.43 26.45 89.90
N SER A 307 -51.13 26.01 90.96
CA SER A 307 -52.26 25.09 90.81
C SER A 307 -53.48 25.75 90.18
N ALA A 308 -53.79 27.03 90.44
CA ALA A 308 -54.84 27.76 89.74
C ALA A 308 -54.52 28.00 88.26
N THR A 309 -53.26 28.25 87.89
CA THR A 309 -52.88 28.36 86.47
C THR A 309 -52.88 27.01 85.77
N ILE A 310 -52.41 25.94 86.41
CA ILE A 310 -52.56 24.57 85.88
C ILE A 310 -54.04 24.19 85.75
N THR A 311 -54.89 24.52 86.74
CA THR A 311 -56.33 24.26 86.69
C THR A 311 -57.02 25.11 85.62
N SER A 312 -56.60 26.36 85.42
CA SER A 312 -57.08 27.22 84.33
C SER A 312 -56.68 26.67 82.96
N ILE A 313 -55.45 26.19 82.79
CA ILE A 313 -55.00 25.51 81.57
C ILE A 313 -55.80 24.23 81.34
N LEU A 314 -56.04 23.41 82.37
CA LEU A 314 -56.89 22.21 82.29
C LEU A 314 -58.35 22.56 81.96
N HIS A 315 -58.87 23.70 82.45
CA HIS A 315 -60.22 24.18 82.14
C HIS A 315 -60.32 24.65 80.68
N GLN A 316 -59.37 25.47 80.21
CA GLN A 316 -59.24 25.89 78.81
C GLN A 316 -59.09 24.68 77.86
N ILE A 317 -58.37 23.64 78.29
CA ILE A 317 -58.22 22.40 77.53
C ILE A 317 -59.55 21.62 77.48
N LYS A 318 -60.27 21.47 78.59
CA LYS A 318 -61.61 20.85 78.61
C LYS A 318 -62.62 21.62 77.76
N GLU A 319 -62.60 22.94 77.85
CA GLU A 319 -63.48 23.85 77.10
C GLU A 319 -63.17 23.81 75.58
N ALA A 320 -61.90 23.76 75.20
CA ALA A 320 -61.49 23.67 73.79
C ALA A 320 -61.76 22.31 73.13
N PHE A 321 -61.75 21.21 73.91
CA PHE A 321 -61.93 19.85 73.38
C PHE A 321 -63.29 19.21 73.66
N MET A 322 -64.18 19.87 74.41
CA MET A 322 -65.59 19.47 74.65
C MET A 322 -65.73 18.01 75.14
N THR A 323 -64.73 17.52 75.88
CA THR A 323 -64.61 16.13 76.34
C THR A 323 -64.05 16.10 77.76
N ASP A 324 -64.72 15.35 78.65
CA ASP A 324 -64.39 15.35 80.08
C ASP A 324 -63.27 14.37 80.47
N ASP A 325 -62.96 13.39 79.62
CA ASP A 325 -61.95 12.36 79.89
C ASP A 325 -60.54 12.80 79.46
N LEU A 326 -59.68 13.02 80.46
CA LEU A 326 -58.30 13.43 80.29
C LEU A 326 -57.39 12.30 79.75
N VAL A 327 -57.83 11.04 79.81
CA VAL A 327 -57.08 9.87 79.31
C VAL A 327 -57.15 9.82 77.78
N ASP A 328 -58.35 9.96 77.21
CA ASP A 328 -58.55 9.98 75.76
C ASP A 328 -57.85 11.19 75.12
N LEU A 329 -57.92 12.36 75.77
CA LEU A 329 -57.20 13.54 75.28
C LEU A 329 -55.68 13.34 75.31
N ARG A 330 -55.12 12.70 76.36
CA ARG A 330 -53.71 12.31 76.38
C ARG A 330 -53.39 11.34 75.23
N ALA A 331 -54.25 10.36 74.95
CA ALA A 331 -54.05 9.42 73.86
C ALA A 331 -54.03 10.13 72.49
N GLN A 332 -54.95 11.08 72.25
CA GLN A 332 -54.95 11.91 71.04
C GLN A 332 -53.72 12.83 70.95
N TYR A 333 -53.25 13.40 72.06
CA TYR A 333 -52.04 14.22 72.08
C TYR A 333 -50.76 13.40 71.79
N VAL A 334 -50.65 12.20 72.35
CA VAL A 334 -49.55 11.26 72.03
C VAL A 334 -49.63 10.86 70.55
N HIS A 335 -50.81 10.45 70.06
CA HIS A 335 -50.99 10.05 68.67
C HIS A 335 -50.67 11.16 67.66
N THR A 336 -51.08 12.40 67.94
CA THR A 336 -50.73 13.56 67.11
C THR A 336 -49.26 13.97 67.27
N GLY A 337 -48.65 13.74 68.43
CA GLY A 337 -47.20 13.84 68.65
C GLY A 337 -46.40 12.86 67.78
N ASP A 338 -46.79 11.58 67.78
CA ASP A 338 -46.18 10.53 66.96
C ASP A 338 -46.36 10.81 65.45
N LEU A 339 -47.56 11.27 65.05
CA LEU A 339 -47.84 11.66 63.67
C LEU A 339 -46.95 12.83 63.25
N ASN A 340 -46.83 13.88 64.09
CA ASN A 340 -45.95 15.03 63.84
C ASN A 340 -44.48 14.60 63.77
N PHE A 341 -44.03 13.70 64.65
CA PHE A 341 -42.67 13.15 64.61
C PHE A 341 -42.41 12.37 63.31
N SER A 342 -43.37 11.57 62.85
CA SER A 342 -43.29 10.89 61.54
C SER A 342 -43.20 11.89 60.38
N LEU A 343 -43.93 13.01 60.47
CA LEU A 343 -43.93 14.08 59.48
C LEU A 343 -42.58 14.82 59.45
N TYR A 344 -42.03 15.18 60.62
CA TYR A 344 -40.68 15.75 60.73
C TYR A 344 -39.59 14.82 60.19
N LYS A 345 -39.68 13.51 60.46
CA LYS A 345 -38.77 12.52 59.88
C LYS A 345 -38.87 12.50 58.35
N TYR A 346 -40.08 12.45 57.81
CA TYR A 346 -40.31 12.45 56.36
C TYR A 346 -39.83 13.76 55.69
N ILE A 347 -40.07 14.91 56.33
CA ILE A 347 -39.57 16.23 55.90
C ILE A 347 -38.03 16.25 55.88
N ASN A 348 -37.38 15.73 56.93
CA ASN A 348 -35.92 15.64 56.98
C ASN A 348 -35.35 14.69 55.92
N GLU A 349 -36.02 13.56 55.66
CA GLU A 349 -35.67 12.69 54.53
C GLU A 349 -35.84 13.37 53.18
N LEU A 350 -36.89 14.18 52.98
CA LEU A 350 -37.07 14.98 51.77
C LEU A 350 -36.02 16.08 51.63
N PHE A 351 -35.59 16.72 52.72
CA PHE A 351 -34.46 17.67 52.69
C PHE A 351 -33.14 16.98 52.32
N ALA A 352 -32.85 15.80 52.89
CA ALA A 352 -31.68 15.02 52.51
C ALA A 352 -31.71 14.61 51.02
N LYS A 353 -32.86 14.10 50.54
CA LYS A 353 -33.08 13.77 49.12
C LYS A 353 -32.95 15.02 48.21
N LYS A 354 -33.36 16.20 48.69
CA LYS A 354 -33.26 17.48 47.97
C LYS A 354 -31.83 17.98 47.81
N GLU A 355 -30.99 17.88 48.83
CA GLU A 355 -29.56 18.25 48.68
C GLU A 355 -28.82 17.25 47.78
N VAL A 356 -29.03 15.94 47.93
CA VAL A 356 -28.47 14.94 47.01
C VAL A 356 -28.87 15.20 45.55
N LEU A 357 -30.13 15.58 45.29
CA LEU A 357 -30.58 15.96 43.94
C LEU A 357 -29.95 17.26 43.44
N LYS A 358 -29.67 18.25 44.30
CA LYS A 358 -28.91 19.46 43.93
C LYS A 358 -27.46 19.13 43.61
N ASP A 359 -26.81 18.27 44.38
CA ASP A 359 -25.42 17.86 44.15
C ASP A 359 -25.29 17.08 42.83
N ASN A 360 -26.18 16.12 42.59
CA ASN A 360 -26.29 15.47 41.27
C ASN A 360 -26.54 16.48 40.13
N THR A 361 -27.32 17.54 40.36
CA THR A 361 -27.55 18.60 39.36
C THR A 361 -26.29 19.45 39.11
N ARG A 362 -25.51 19.76 40.16
CA ARG A 362 -24.22 20.47 40.06
C ARG A 362 -23.19 19.64 39.30
N ASP A 363 -23.08 18.35 39.61
CA ASP A 363 -22.15 17.42 38.95
C ASP A 363 -22.52 17.24 37.47
N LEU A 364 -23.81 17.08 37.14
CA LEU A 364 -24.27 17.04 35.76
C LEU A 364 -24.01 18.35 35.00
N GLN A 365 -24.17 19.52 35.65
CA GLN A 365 -23.82 20.81 35.06
C GLN A 365 -22.30 20.93 34.81
N ARG A 366 -21.47 20.41 35.71
CA ARG A 366 -20.01 20.40 35.56
C ARG A 366 -19.56 19.51 34.40
N LEU A 367 -20.09 18.28 34.33
CA LEU A 367 -19.83 17.34 33.23
C LEU A 367 -20.28 17.92 31.88
N LEU A 368 -21.43 18.59 31.83
CA LEU A 368 -21.90 19.26 30.61
C LEU A 368 -20.94 20.37 30.17
N SER A 369 -20.41 21.17 31.11
CA SER A 369 -19.41 22.20 30.76
C SER A 369 -18.06 21.61 30.30
N GLU A 370 -17.61 20.50 30.89
CA GLU A 370 -16.41 19.78 30.44
C GLU A 370 -16.60 19.19 29.02
N GLU A 371 -17.79 18.68 28.73
CA GLU A 371 -18.16 18.16 27.41
C GLU A 371 -18.32 19.29 26.37
N ASP A 372 -18.91 20.44 26.72
CA ASP A 372 -18.98 21.62 25.86
C ASP A 372 -17.59 22.21 25.56
N GLU A 373 -16.69 22.29 26.55
CA GLU A 373 -15.30 22.71 26.30
C GLU A 373 -14.58 21.74 25.35
N SER A 374 -14.74 20.42 25.54
CA SER A 374 -14.17 19.41 24.65
C SER A 374 -14.73 19.51 23.23
N ASN A 375 -16.05 19.68 23.09
CA ASN A 375 -16.72 19.89 21.79
C ASN A 375 -16.23 21.17 21.09
N ASN A 376 -16.01 22.25 21.83
CA ASN A 376 -15.46 23.50 21.27
C ASN A 376 -14.00 23.34 20.82
N GLN A 377 -13.17 22.62 21.59
CA GLN A 377 -11.81 22.27 21.17
C GLN A 377 -11.81 21.39 19.91
N HIS A 378 -12.70 20.40 19.83
CA HIS A 378 -12.84 19.53 18.66
C HIS A 378 -13.30 20.31 17.41
N ARG A 379 -14.29 21.19 17.54
CA ARG A 379 -14.73 22.11 16.46
C ARG A 379 -13.62 23.05 15.99
N ALA A 380 -12.81 23.56 16.92
CA ALA A 380 -11.66 24.40 16.58
C ALA A 380 -10.53 23.62 15.89
N LEU A 381 -10.35 22.32 16.22
CA LEU A 381 -9.43 21.44 15.51
C LEU A 381 -9.93 21.11 14.11
N ILE A 382 -11.21 20.78 13.94
CA ILE A 382 -11.84 20.53 12.64
C ILE A 382 -11.62 21.73 11.70
N LYS A 383 -11.95 22.95 12.14
CA LYS A 383 -11.74 24.16 11.32
C LYS A 383 -10.30 24.35 10.86
N ARG A 384 -9.31 24.10 11.74
CA ARG A 384 -7.88 24.16 11.38
C ARG A 384 -7.43 23.07 10.41
N LEU A 385 -8.20 21.99 10.27
CA LEU A 385 -7.97 20.93 9.28
C LEU A 385 -8.69 21.26 7.96
N GLU A 386 -9.90 21.82 8.02
CA GLU A 386 -10.62 22.36 6.86
C GLU A 386 -9.83 23.49 6.18
N GLU A 387 -9.31 24.46 6.96
CA GLU A 387 -8.44 25.55 6.49
C GLU A 387 -7.17 25.01 5.81
N LYS A 388 -6.50 24.02 6.42
CA LYS A 388 -5.30 23.38 5.83
C LYS A 388 -5.60 22.59 4.57
N LEU A 389 -6.77 21.95 4.50
CA LEU A 389 -7.21 21.20 3.34
C LEU A 389 -7.45 22.15 2.16
N ALA A 390 -8.17 23.24 2.39
CA ALA A 390 -8.36 24.30 1.39
C ALA A 390 -7.02 24.94 0.93
N ASP A 391 -6.08 25.18 1.85
CA ASP A 391 -4.71 25.63 1.53
C ASP A 391 -3.99 24.64 0.59
N THR A 392 -4.18 23.32 0.79
CA THR A 392 -3.56 22.29 -0.07
C THR A 392 -4.29 22.11 -1.40
N GLU A 393 -5.61 22.29 -1.43
CA GLU A 393 -6.40 22.26 -2.67
C GLU A 393 -6.07 23.45 -3.57
N SER A 394 -5.99 24.67 -3.02
CA SER A 394 -5.57 25.87 -3.77
C SER A 394 -4.19 25.70 -4.41
N ARG A 395 -3.23 25.11 -3.68
CA ARG A 395 -1.88 24.81 -4.22
C ARG A 395 -1.88 23.69 -5.26
N LEU A 396 -2.81 22.73 -5.15
CA LEU A 396 -2.98 21.69 -6.16
C LEU A 396 -3.54 22.29 -7.46
N ASP A 397 -4.54 23.18 -7.37
CA ASP A 397 -5.10 23.89 -8.51
C ASP A 397 -4.07 24.82 -9.18
N GLU A 398 -3.27 25.56 -8.40
CA GLU A 398 -2.13 26.35 -8.90
C GLU A 398 -1.14 25.48 -9.68
N MET A 399 -0.70 24.36 -9.09
CA MET A 399 0.24 23.43 -9.73
C MET A 399 -0.37 22.75 -10.97
N MET A 400 -1.66 22.39 -10.93
CA MET A 400 -2.37 21.85 -12.09
C MET A 400 -2.43 22.86 -13.22
N GLY A 401 -2.76 24.11 -12.94
CA GLY A 401 -2.74 25.21 -13.90
C GLY A 401 -1.37 25.41 -14.54
N VAL A 402 -0.28 25.37 -13.76
CA VAL A 402 1.09 25.43 -14.29
C VAL A 402 1.41 24.21 -15.16
N THR A 403 1.01 22.99 -14.77
CA THR A 403 1.23 21.81 -15.65
C THR A 403 0.47 21.89 -16.96
N GLU A 404 -0.74 22.48 -16.97
CA GLU A 404 -1.53 22.61 -18.20
C GLU A 404 -0.98 23.67 -19.13
N GLN A 405 -0.53 24.82 -18.60
CA GLN A 405 0.26 25.80 -19.37
C GLN A 405 1.52 25.17 -19.98
N LEU A 406 2.20 24.30 -19.22
CA LEU A 406 3.39 23.60 -19.71
C LEU A 406 3.03 22.60 -20.82
N ARG A 407 2.00 21.76 -20.67
CA ARG A 407 1.49 20.87 -21.73
C ARG A 407 1.11 21.64 -22.99
N GLU A 408 0.42 22.77 -22.84
CA GLU A 408 0.03 23.62 -23.96
C GLU A 408 1.27 24.24 -24.66
N SER A 409 2.33 24.58 -23.91
CA SER A 409 3.60 25.03 -24.50
C SER A 409 4.32 23.90 -25.25
N VAL A 410 4.37 22.68 -24.69
CA VAL A 410 4.96 21.51 -25.33
C VAL A 410 4.19 21.15 -26.61
N ARG A 411 2.85 21.20 -26.57
CA ARG A 411 2.01 21.00 -27.75
C ARG A 411 2.29 22.02 -28.85
N ARG A 412 2.40 23.32 -28.54
CA ARG A 412 2.81 24.34 -29.52
C ARG A 412 4.19 24.03 -30.13
N THR A 413 5.14 23.52 -29.34
CA THR A 413 6.45 23.09 -29.88
C THR A 413 6.37 21.83 -30.74
N ALA A 414 5.43 20.92 -30.48
CA ALA A 414 5.16 19.77 -31.34
C ALA A 414 4.53 20.18 -32.68
N ASP A 415 3.45 20.98 -32.63
CA ASP A 415 2.74 21.47 -33.81
C ASP A 415 3.70 22.25 -34.74
N THR A 416 4.52 23.14 -34.19
CA THR A 416 5.54 23.88 -34.97
C THR A 416 6.71 23.01 -35.45
N ALA A 417 7.08 21.95 -34.73
CA ALA A 417 8.06 20.98 -35.22
C ALA A 417 7.53 20.17 -36.41
N GLU A 418 6.24 19.79 -36.42
CA GLU A 418 5.60 19.16 -37.59
C GLU A 418 5.59 20.10 -38.80
N GLU A 419 5.20 21.37 -38.62
CA GLU A 419 5.21 22.38 -39.67
C GLU A 419 6.60 22.55 -40.28
N VAL A 420 7.64 22.67 -39.45
CA VAL A 420 9.04 22.83 -39.90
C VAL A 420 9.56 21.57 -40.58
N TYR A 421 9.28 20.37 -40.04
CA TYR A 421 9.66 19.09 -40.64
C TYR A 421 9.11 18.95 -42.06
N ALA A 422 7.84 19.34 -42.26
CA ALA A 422 7.18 19.36 -43.56
C ALA A 422 7.76 20.41 -44.52
N HIS A 423 7.94 21.66 -44.07
CA HIS A 423 8.42 22.76 -44.92
C HIS A 423 9.86 22.55 -45.42
N ILE A 424 10.74 21.98 -44.59
CA ILE A 424 12.14 21.73 -44.97
C ILE A 424 12.27 20.46 -45.84
N GLY A 425 11.20 19.65 -45.95
CA GLY A 425 11.19 18.43 -46.75
C GLY A 425 12.21 17.43 -46.25
N CYS A 426 12.08 17.03 -44.98
CA CYS A 426 12.94 16.05 -44.34
C CYS A 426 12.75 14.66 -44.99
N PRO A 427 13.83 13.93 -45.34
CA PRO A 427 13.71 12.62 -45.96
C PRO A 427 13.18 11.59 -44.96
N GLN A 428 12.21 10.77 -45.37
CA GLN A 428 11.79 9.61 -44.60
C GLN A 428 12.90 8.55 -44.63
N ALA A 429 13.43 8.22 -43.45
CA ALA A 429 14.39 7.13 -43.30
C ALA A 429 13.64 5.79 -43.21
N PRO A 430 13.76 4.87 -44.21
CA PRO A 430 13.04 3.60 -44.21
C PRO A 430 13.69 2.64 -43.20
N GLY A 431 13.17 2.59 -41.98
CA GLY A 431 13.66 1.69 -40.93
C GLY A 431 13.48 2.17 -39.48
N ASN A 432 13.16 3.44 -39.23
CA ASN A 432 12.86 3.92 -37.88
C ASN A 432 11.40 3.59 -37.50
N ALA A 433 11.16 3.17 -36.26
CA ALA A 433 9.88 2.63 -35.78
C ALA A 433 8.71 3.65 -35.67
N VAL A 434 8.86 4.84 -36.27
CA VAL A 434 7.91 5.97 -36.20
C VAL A 434 6.87 5.92 -37.35
N GLU A 435 6.89 4.88 -38.19
CA GLU A 435 5.89 4.69 -39.27
C GLU A 435 4.42 4.60 -38.77
N GLY A 436 4.22 4.35 -37.46
CA GLY A 436 2.89 4.37 -36.83
C GLY A 436 2.34 5.76 -36.51
N GLU A 437 3.19 6.76 -36.24
CA GLU A 437 2.76 8.12 -35.84
C GLU A 437 3.42 9.19 -36.71
N ARG A 438 2.66 9.72 -37.68
CA ARG A 438 3.07 10.86 -38.51
C ARG A 438 3.10 12.21 -37.77
N ARG A 439 3.16 12.20 -36.44
CA ARG A 439 3.01 13.37 -35.58
C ARG A 439 4.10 13.46 -34.53
N CYS A 440 4.40 14.67 -34.12
CA CYS A 440 5.36 14.98 -33.09
C CYS A 440 4.71 14.77 -31.71
N THR A 441 5.03 13.64 -31.07
CA THR A 441 4.59 13.33 -29.69
C THR A 441 5.71 13.63 -28.70
N GLU A 442 5.40 13.83 -27.42
CA GLU A 442 6.40 14.25 -26.40
C GLU A 442 7.61 13.31 -26.32
N THR A 443 7.41 12.00 -26.56
CA THR A 443 8.48 10.99 -26.63
C THR A 443 9.36 11.12 -27.87
N ASN A 444 8.77 11.52 -29.00
CA ASN A 444 9.40 11.47 -30.32
C ASN A 444 9.97 12.86 -30.72
N MET A 445 9.55 13.94 -30.05
CA MET A 445 9.96 15.34 -30.28
C MET A 445 11.46 15.52 -30.47
N LYS A 446 12.28 14.83 -29.66
CA LYS A 446 13.74 14.89 -29.75
C LYS A 446 14.29 14.30 -31.05
N GLU A 447 13.64 13.27 -31.59
CA GLU A 447 14.01 12.65 -32.87
C GLU A 447 13.60 13.55 -34.05
N PHE A 448 12.42 14.16 -33.98
CA PHE A 448 12.00 15.19 -34.94
C PHE A 448 13.00 16.36 -35.00
N PHE A 449 13.41 16.92 -33.85
CA PHE A 449 14.41 17.98 -33.83
C PHE A 449 15.77 17.55 -34.39
N GLY A 450 16.24 16.33 -34.09
CA GLY A 450 17.50 15.82 -34.64
C GLY A 450 17.48 15.69 -36.17
N ILE A 451 16.37 15.20 -36.74
CA ILE A 451 16.20 15.10 -38.20
C ILE A 451 16.10 16.49 -38.85
N ILE A 452 15.40 17.44 -38.19
CA ILE A 452 15.33 18.84 -38.63
C ILE A 452 16.72 19.49 -38.64
N GLU A 453 17.54 19.26 -37.60
CA GLU A 453 18.92 19.79 -37.51
C GLU A 453 19.83 19.20 -38.59
N GLU A 454 19.81 17.88 -38.79
CA GLU A 454 20.59 17.25 -39.88
C GLU A 454 20.16 17.80 -41.25
N ARG A 455 18.85 17.93 -41.47
CA ARG A 455 18.32 18.44 -42.74
C ARG A 455 18.66 19.92 -42.98
N ALA A 456 18.56 20.76 -41.94
CA ALA A 456 18.91 22.17 -42.02
C ALA A 456 20.43 22.36 -42.30
N THR A 457 21.28 21.59 -41.63
CA THR A 457 22.73 21.63 -41.87
C THR A 457 23.11 21.13 -43.26
N GLN A 458 22.47 20.06 -43.78
CA GLN A 458 22.61 19.64 -45.18
C GLN A 458 22.28 20.78 -46.17
N ILE A 459 21.18 21.51 -45.95
CA ILE A 459 20.73 22.61 -46.81
C ILE A 459 21.70 23.80 -46.74
N LEU A 460 22.20 24.16 -45.55
CA LEU A 460 23.21 25.20 -45.38
C LEU A 460 24.52 24.84 -46.11
N ILE A 461 24.99 23.60 -46.01
CA ILE A 461 26.18 23.11 -46.73
C ILE A 461 25.95 23.15 -48.25
N ALA A 462 24.77 22.75 -48.73
CA ALA A 462 24.42 22.83 -50.14
C ALA A 462 24.37 24.27 -50.65
N PHE A 463 23.80 25.19 -49.87
CA PHE A 463 23.76 26.62 -50.19
C PHE A 463 25.16 27.24 -50.24
N GLN A 464 26.02 26.97 -49.25
CA GLN A 464 27.41 27.43 -49.25
C GLN A 464 28.20 26.91 -50.45
N ARG A 465 28.03 25.62 -50.80
CA ARG A 465 28.63 25.04 -52.01
C ARG A 465 28.13 25.72 -53.29
N HIS A 466 26.82 25.98 -53.39
CA HIS A 466 26.24 26.69 -54.53
C HIS A 466 26.71 28.16 -54.61
N GLN A 467 26.88 28.84 -53.48
CA GLN A 467 27.42 30.20 -53.40
C GLN A 467 28.89 30.23 -53.84
N ALA A 468 29.71 29.28 -53.38
CA ALA A 468 31.10 29.14 -53.83
C ALA A 468 31.21 28.83 -55.34
N LEU A 469 30.39 27.91 -55.85
CA LEU A 469 30.36 27.55 -57.28
C LEU A 469 29.85 28.70 -58.17
N SER A 470 28.88 29.48 -57.71
CA SER A 470 28.39 30.65 -58.44
C SER A 470 29.36 31.85 -58.39
N TYR A 471 30.14 32.00 -57.31
CA TYR A 471 31.31 32.89 -57.29
C TYR A 471 32.40 32.43 -58.26
N ALA A 472 32.71 31.13 -58.30
CA ALA A 472 33.68 30.58 -59.24
C ALA A 472 33.25 30.79 -60.71
N ARG A 473 31.97 30.56 -61.02
CA ARG A 473 31.39 30.82 -62.36
C ARG A 473 31.35 32.29 -62.77
N ARG A 474 31.52 33.24 -61.85
CA ARG A 474 31.56 34.68 -62.12
C ARG A 474 32.96 35.23 -62.42
N LYS A 475 34.02 34.42 -62.29
CA LYS A 475 35.36 34.79 -62.78
C LYS A 475 35.56 34.32 -64.24
N PRO A 476 35.78 35.21 -65.22
CA PRO A 476 36.18 34.80 -66.56
C PRO A 476 37.61 34.25 -66.52
N ALA A 477 37.88 33.18 -67.28
CA ALA A 477 39.20 32.59 -67.41
C ALA A 477 39.92 33.13 -68.66
N SER A 478 41.19 33.49 -68.53
CA SER A 478 42.07 33.87 -69.65
C SER A 478 43.22 32.88 -69.81
N LEU A 479 43.32 32.29 -71.01
CA LEU A 479 44.52 32.03 -71.85
C LEU A 479 45.89 31.80 -71.15
N HIS A 480 46.78 30.88 -71.55
CA HIS A 480 46.84 29.93 -72.69
C HIS A 480 48.11 29.03 -72.49
N ALA A 481 48.13 27.75 -72.87
CA ALA A 481 49.38 27.00 -73.12
C ALA A 481 49.21 25.68 -73.92
N ASN A 482 49.10 25.84 -75.25
CA ASN A 482 49.63 24.99 -76.34
C ASN A 482 50.44 23.69 -76.08
N ARG A 483 50.21 22.71 -76.99
CA ARG A 483 51.11 21.64 -77.51
C ARG A 483 51.43 20.44 -76.59
N ASP A 484 51.65 19.22 -77.10
CA ASP A 484 51.62 18.70 -78.49
C ASP A 484 51.14 17.22 -78.54
N LEU A 485 51.01 16.66 -79.75
CA LEU A 485 50.58 15.26 -79.98
C LEU A 485 51.71 14.25 -79.76
N GLU A 486 51.38 13.02 -79.34
CA GLU A 486 51.62 11.82 -80.17
C GLU A 486 50.86 10.56 -79.69
N GLN A 487 50.70 9.62 -80.63
CA GLN A 487 50.04 8.30 -80.56
C GLN A 487 50.63 7.46 -81.72
N PRO A 488 50.44 6.12 -81.82
CA PRO A 488 49.88 5.13 -80.87
C PRO A 488 50.76 3.86 -80.77
N LYS A 489 50.15 2.70 -80.42
CA LYS A 489 50.63 1.29 -80.58
C LYS A 489 51.61 0.77 -79.52
N GLU A 490 51.65 -0.53 -79.18
CA GLU A 490 50.88 -1.70 -79.65
C GLU A 490 50.58 -2.68 -78.48
N SER A 491 49.84 -3.77 -78.73
CA SER A 491 49.34 -4.75 -77.72
C SER A 491 49.76 -6.19 -78.10
N PRO A 492 49.30 -7.29 -77.44
CA PRO A 492 48.88 -7.53 -76.04
C PRO A 492 49.61 -8.74 -75.40
N HIS A 493 49.48 -8.94 -74.07
CA HIS A 493 49.46 -10.20 -73.27
C HIS A 493 49.15 -9.79 -71.80
N GLY A 494 48.58 -10.57 -70.88
CA GLY A 494 48.20 -12.00 -70.85
C GLY A 494 48.73 -12.64 -69.55
N ILE A 495 47.92 -13.48 -68.85
CA ILE A 495 48.11 -13.99 -67.45
C ILE A 495 47.70 -12.89 -66.42
N GLU A 496 46.76 -13.02 -65.47
CA GLU A 496 46.24 -14.05 -64.52
C GLU A 496 46.72 -13.83 -63.06
N GLU A 497 45.93 -14.35 -62.10
CA GLU A 497 46.15 -14.43 -60.64
C GLU A 497 46.15 -13.12 -59.79
N ASP A 498 44.93 -12.76 -59.34
CA ASP A 498 44.45 -12.82 -57.94
C ASP A 498 45.13 -12.10 -56.73
N GLU A 499 44.33 -12.10 -55.64
CA GLU A 499 44.56 -11.73 -54.22
C GLU A 499 44.54 -10.25 -53.76
N GLU A 500 43.81 -10.05 -52.65
CA GLU A 500 43.61 -8.80 -51.91
C GLU A 500 44.84 -8.44 -51.05
N GLY A 501 45.20 -7.15 -50.90
CA GLY A 501 46.58 -6.84 -50.45
C GLY A 501 46.94 -5.63 -49.56
N ASN A 502 46.02 -4.77 -49.12
CA ASN A 502 46.25 -3.79 -48.02
C ASN A 502 47.35 -2.68 -48.25
N ALA A 503 47.52 -1.80 -47.26
CA ALA A 503 48.48 -0.68 -47.09
C ALA A 503 48.33 0.52 -48.07
N LEU A 504 48.06 1.76 -47.62
CA LEU A 504 48.76 2.68 -46.69
C LEU A 504 49.98 3.41 -47.27
N THR A 505 50.33 4.55 -46.64
CA THR A 505 51.47 5.46 -46.89
C THR A 505 51.09 6.58 -47.89
N SER A 506 50.95 7.86 -47.52
CA SER A 506 51.88 8.84 -46.89
C SER A 506 53.07 9.17 -47.82
N GLN A 507 53.70 10.35 -47.84
CA GLN A 507 53.78 11.49 -46.91
C GLN A 507 53.77 12.83 -47.72
N ALA A 508 53.59 14.02 -47.14
CA ALA A 508 54.64 15.03 -46.81
C ALA A 508 55.76 15.22 -47.89
N THR A 509 56.29 16.42 -48.17
CA THR A 509 56.60 17.55 -47.26
C THR A 509 56.51 18.97 -47.90
N ASP A 510 56.78 19.98 -47.06
CA ASP A 510 57.43 21.28 -47.34
C ASP A 510 56.65 22.58 -47.69
N SER A 511 57.34 23.67 -47.30
CA SER A 511 57.07 25.13 -47.33
C SER A 511 58.43 25.81 -47.65
N PRO A 512 58.67 27.15 -47.64
CA PRO A 512 57.80 28.30 -47.32
C PRO A 512 57.97 29.58 -48.21
N ALA A 513 57.35 30.69 -47.77
CA ALA A 513 57.90 32.08 -47.72
C ALA A 513 57.74 33.12 -48.89
N GLU A 514 57.06 34.22 -48.51
CA GLU A 514 57.38 35.68 -48.71
C GLU A 514 57.03 36.53 -49.97
N LYS A 515 56.24 37.62 -49.70
CA LYS A 515 56.32 39.05 -50.16
C LYS A 515 56.19 39.34 -51.68
N ARG A 516 55.64 40.47 -52.17
CA ARG A 516 55.45 41.86 -51.66
C ARG A 516 54.36 42.65 -52.45
N SER A 517 53.99 43.85 -51.99
CA SER A 517 53.07 44.87 -52.59
C SER A 517 53.65 45.58 -53.86
N PRO A 518 52.95 46.51 -54.60
CA PRO A 518 52.35 47.78 -54.09
C PRO A 518 51.09 48.36 -54.82
N GLU A 519 50.73 49.63 -54.48
CA GLU A 519 49.95 50.64 -55.26
C GLU A 519 48.42 50.42 -55.50
N THR A 520 47.50 51.41 -55.44
CA THR A 520 47.51 52.83 -54.95
C THR A 520 46.07 53.34 -54.67
N GLU A 521 45.94 54.42 -53.88
CA GLU A 521 44.90 55.51 -53.92
C GLU A 521 43.37 55.19 -53.81
N GLU A 522 42.50 56.09 -53.34
CA GLU A 522 42.59 57.00 -52.17
C GLU A 522 41.16 57.30 -51.62
N TRP A 523 41.03 58.20 -50.63
CA TRP A 523 39.87 58.40 -49.73
C TRP A 523 38.82 59.38 -50.36
N GLU A 524 37.68 59.81 -49.80
CA GLU A 524 37.22 60.11 -48.42
C GLU A 524 35.67 60.07 -48.28
N ALA A 525 35.16 60.17 -47.04
CA ALA A 525 33.88 60.80 -46.59
C ALA A 525 32.51 60.27 -47.11
N GLU A 526 31.37 60.34 -46.39
CA GLU A 526 30.94 60.73 -45.00
C GLU A 526 29.45 60.28 -44.88
N ASP A 527 28.79 60.06 -43.73
CA ASP A 527 29.15 59.60 -42.37
C ASP A 527 27.83 59.22 -41.60
N GLU A 528 27.89 59.02 -40.28
CA GLU A 528 26.82 58.97 -39.26
C GLU A 528 25.80 57.79 -39.25
N ILE A 529 25.97 56.88 -38.27
CA ILE A 529 25.22 56.82 -36.98
C ILE A 529 25.51 55.46 -36.28
N ALA A 530 25.83 55.52 -34.99
CA ALA A 530 26.00 54.39 -34.06
C ALA A 530 25.05 54.58 -32.84
N PRO A 531 25.07 53.78 -31.73
CA PRO A 531 25.77 52.51 -31.41
C PRO A 531 24.77 51.30 -31.39
N ILE A 532 24.79 50.18 -30.63
CA ILE A 532 25.27 49.75 -29.28
C ILE A 532 25.63 48.24 -29.25
N MET A 533 26.49 47.83 -28.31
CA MET A 533 26.95 46.46 -27.95
C MET A 533 26.34 46.00 -26.58
N PRO A 534 26.73 44.88 -25.88
CA PRO A 534 27.51 43.68 -26.23
C PRO A 534 26.90 42.31 -25.75
N THR A 535 27.63 41.24 -26.08
CA THR A 535 27.78 39.89 -25.47
C THR A 535 27.13 39.51 -24.11
N ALA A 536 26.71 38.23 -24.01
CA ALA A 536 26.71 37.40 -22.79
C ALA A 536 27.01 35.90 -23.13
N PRO A 537 27.34 34.99 -22.17
CA PRO A 537 28.18 33.81 -22.44
C PRO A 537 27.49 32.42 -22.38
N GLN A 538 28.28 31.36 -22.55
CA GLN A 538 27.87 29.94 -22.49
C GLN A 538 27.84 29.34 -21.08
N THR A 539 26.87 28.45 -20.84
CA THR A 539 26.89 27.35 -19.84
C THR A 539 26.10 26.18 -20.47
N ALA A 540 26.68 24.99 -20.67
CA ALA A 540 27.11 23.96 -19.70
C ALA A 540 25.97 22.98 -19.33
N HIS A 541 26.27 21.67 -19.34
CA HIS A 541 25.27 20.59 -19.39
C HIS A 541 24.78 20.10 -18.02
N SER A 542 23.57 19.52 -18.01
CA SER A 542 23.11 18.56 -17.01
C SER A 542 22.51 17.34 -17.71
N ALA A 543 22.72 16.13 -17.18
CA ALA A 543 22.37 14.87 -17.84
C ALA A 543 21.73 13.87 -16.87
N VAL A 544 20.50 13.46 -17.20
CA VAL A 544 19.58 12.57 -16.45
C VAL A 544 18.67 11.92 -17.52
N ASN A 545 18.31 10.63 -17.53
CA ASN A 545 18.77 9.42 -16.84
C ASN A 545 18.28 8.23 -17.69
N ALA A 546 19.09 7.19 -17.92
CA ALA A 546 18.75 6.06 -18.79
C ALA A 546 18.80 4.71 -18.06
N ARG A 547 17.71 4.33 -17.37
CA ARG A 547 17.56 2.94 -16.86
C ARG A 547 16.16 2.40 -16.57
N ASN A 548 15.15 3.24 -16.32
CA ASN A 548 13.83 2.78 -15.90
C ASN A 548 12.79 2.87 -17.04
N LEU A 549 12.93 2.00 -18.05
CA LEU A 549 11.91 1.79 -19.07
C LEU A 549 11.26 0.42 -18.81
N VAL A 550 9.94 0.42 -18.57
CA VAL A 550 9.18 -0.74 -18.07
C VAL A 550 8.80 -1.69 -19.20
N ARG A 551 8.85 -3.01 -18.94
CA ARG A 551 7.84 -3.94 -19.47
C ARG A 551 7.67 -5.17 -18.57
N MET A 552 6.43 -5.38 -18.12
CA MET A 552 5.94 -6.60 -17.48
C MET A 552 5.44 -7.57 -18.56
N MET A 553 5.55 -8.89 -18.33
CA MET A 553 4.76 -9.98 -18.94
C MET A 553 4.93 -11.24 -18.06
N ASP A 554 4.01 -12.19 -18.18
CA ASP A 554 3.68 -13.16 -17.12
C ASP A 554 4.41 -14.52 -17.16
N LEU A 555 4.16 -15.33 -16.12
CA LEU A 555 4.75 -16.66 -15.82
C LEU A 555 4.22 -17.78 -16.75
N PRO A 556 4.91 -18.95 -16.89
CA PRO A 556 4.60 -20.08 -15.99
C PRO A 556 5.73 -21.10 -15.66
N SER A 557 5.74 -21.55 -14.40
CA SER A 557 5.92 -22.93 -13.86
C SER A 557 6.85 -23.99 -14.49
N ALA A 558 7.90 -24.39 -13.75
CA ALA A 558 8.48 -25.76 -13.65
C ALA A 558 9.53 -25.82 -12.51
N SER A 559 9.34 -26.47 -11.35
CA SER A 559 9.43 -27.92 -11.06
C SER A 559 10.84 -28.56 -11.10
N LEU A 560 11.60 -28.44 -10.00
CA LEU A 560 12.68 -29.32 -9.51
C LEU A 560 12.76 -29.12 -7.98
N GLY A 561 13.24 -30.03 -7.14
CA GLY A 561 13.86 -31.33 -7.42
C GLY A 561 14.53 -31.88 -6.16
N ALA A 562 13.73 -32.47 -5.27
CA ALA A 562 14.02 -33.24 -4.05
C ALA A 562 15.49 -33.54 -3.62
N SER A 563 15.74 -33.43 -2.31
CA SER A 563 16.61 -34.35 -1.56
C SER A 563 15.98 -34.62 -0.17
N ALA A 564 16.27 -35.76 0.45
CA ALA A 564 15.47 -36.31 1.54
C ALA A 564 16.29 -37.09 2.59
N ALA A 565 15.58 -37.56 3.63
CA ALA A 565 16.04 -38.35 4.79
C ALA A 565 16.77 -37.52 5.90
N ASP A 566 16.62 -37.83 7.20
CA ASP A 566 15.77 -38.87 7.80
C ASP A 566 15.28 -38.54 9.25
N ARG A 567 14.12 -39.12 9.59
CA ARG A 567 13.63 -39.56 10.91
C ARG A 567 13.38 -38.63 12.12
N ASP A 568 12.16 -38.80 12.63
CA ASP A 568 11.80 -39.11 14.02
C ASP A 568 12.15 -38.10 15.14
N ASN A 569 11.20 -37.19 15.41
CA ASN A 569 10.66 -37.10 16.76
C ASN A 569 9.17 -36.67 16.73
N ALA A 570 8.30 -37.41 17.42
CA ALA A 570 6.86 -37.14 17.46
C ALA A 570 6.48 -36.64 18.86
N LEU A 571 6.08 -35.37 18.97
CA LEU A 571 5.54 -34.81 20.22
C LEU A 571 4.55 -33.68 19.91
N TYR A 572 3.41 -33.71 20.60
CA TYR A 572 2.26 -32.83 20.39
C TYR A 572 2.58 -31.36 20.69
N VAL A 573 2.25 -30.47 19.75
CA VAL A 573 1.76 -29.12 20.04
C VAL A 573 0.60 -28.84 19.09
N GLU A 574 -0.59 -28.58 19.63
CA GLU A 574 -1.72 -28.08 18.86
C GLU A 574 -1.49 -26.59 18.56
N GLN A 575 -1.61 -26.20 17.30
CA GLN A 575 -1.63 -24.79 16.88
C GLN A 575 -2.80 -24.62 15.90
N ASP A 576 -3.88 -24.03 16.40
CA ASP A 576 -4.98 -23.57 15.56
C ASP A 576 -4.51 -22.34 14.77
N ASP A 577 -4.34 -22.49 13.46
CA ASP A 577 -4.12 -21.38 12.51
C ASP A 577 -5.42 -20.57 12.34
N ASP A 578 -5.75 -19.79 13.38
CA ASP A 578 -6.93 -18.92 13.42
C ASP A 578 -6.72 -17.72 12.48
N HIS A 579 -6.90 -17.97 11.18
CA HIS A 579 -6.86 -16.97 10.13
C HIS A 579 -7.76 -15.78 10.50
N ILE A 580 -7.15 -14.61 10.70
CA ILE A 580 -7.87 -13.35 10.95
C ILE A 580 -8.52 -12.88 9.65
N VAL A 581 -9.62 -13.55 9.27
CA VAL A 581 -10.47 -13.16 8.14
C VAL A 581 -11.10 -11.81 8.47
N CYS A 582 -10.80 -10.79 7.66
CA CYS A 582 -11.33 -9.45 7.87
C CYS A 582 -12.86 -9.47 7.92
N HIS A 583 -13.48 -8.64 8.77
CA HIS A 583 -14.94 -8.57 8.88
C HIS A 583 -15.65 -8.27 7.55
N GLU A 584 -14.95 -7.58 6.65
CA GLU A 584 -15.37 -7.31 5.27
C GLU A 584 -15.43 -8.58 4.40
N ASP A 585 -14.50 -9.52 4.57
CA ASP A 585 -14.51 -10.81 3.87
C ASP A 585 -15.55 -11.77 4.47
N ILE A 586 -15.75 -11.73 5.80
CA ILE A 586 -16.87 -12.42 6.46
C ILE A 586 -18.21 -11.88 5.92
N ARG A 587 -18.35 -10.55 5.74
CA ARG A 587 -19.53 -9.94 5.13
C ARG A 587 -19.72 -10.42 3.69
N LYS A 588 -18.68 -10.39 2.84
CA LYS A 588 -18.75 -10.88 1.44
C LYS A 588 -19.07 -12.37 1.35
N GLN A 589 -18.55 -13.20 2.26
CA GLN A 589 -18.92 -14.62 2.34
C GLN A 589 -20.37 -14.83 2.81
N MET A 590 -20.88 -13.98 3.70
CA MET A 590 -22.29 -14.01 4.11
C MET A 590 -23.22 -13.57 2.96
N GLU A 591 -22.88 -12.48 2.27
CA GLU A 591 -23.64 -11.93 1.15
C GLU A 591 -23.69 -12.90 -0.04
N SER A 592 -22.56 -13.52 -0.41
CA SER A 592 -22.52 -14.55 -1.45
C SER A 592 -23.30 -15.82 -1.08
N ARG A 593 -23.29 -16.24 0.21
CA ARG A 593 -24.17 -17.32 0.70
C ARG A 593 -25.65 -16.95 0.63
N LEU A 594 -26.02 -15.72 1.02
CA LEU A 594 -27.39 -15.22 0.94
C LEU A 594 -27.86 -15.10 -0.53
N ALA A 595 -27.00 -14.66 -1.43
CA ALA A 595 -27.26 -14.64 -2.87
C ALA A 595 -27.49 -16.05 -3.43
N MET A 596 -26.61 -17.02 -3.10
CA MET A 596 -26.80 -18.43 -3.51
C MET A 596 -28.05 -19.07 -2.90
N MET A 597 -28.45 -18.72 -1.67
CA MET A 597 -29.72 -19.18 -1.11
C MET A 597 -30.91 -18.61 -1.89
N ARG A 598 -30.96 -17.29 -2.11
CA ARG A 598 -32.03 -16.64 -2.90
C ARG A 598 -32.13 -17.24 -4.30
N GLU A 599 -31.00 -17.42 -5.00
CA GLU A 599 -31.00 -18.01 -6.33
C GLU A 599 -31.48 -19.48 -6.31
N ARG A 600 -31.16 -20.25 -5.27
CA ARG A 600 -31.66 -21.62 -5.08
C ARG A 600 -33.15 -21.64 -4.75
N GLU A 601 -33.65 -20.68 -3.99
CA GLU A 601 -35.09 -20.50 -3.72
C GLU A 601 -35.84 -20.09 -4.99
N ASP A 602 -35.34 -19.15 -5.77
CA ASP A 602 -35.92 -18.75 -7.05
C ASP A 602 -35.95 -19.90 -8.06
N ARG A 603 -34.85 -20.66 -8.19
CA ARG A 603 -34.81 -21.90 -8.99
C ARG A 603 -35.85 -22.91 -8.50
N ASN A 604 -36.08 -23.02 -7.20
CA ASN A 604 -37.11 -23.91 -6.62
C ASN A 604 -38.54 -23.38 -6.82
N GLN A 605 -38.77 -22.07 -6.75
CA GLN A 605 -40.05 -21.43 -7.06
C GLN A 605 -40.39 -21.58 -8.55
N GLN A 606 -39.41 -21.40 -9.45
CA GLN A 606 -39.57 -21.65 -10.88
C GLN A 606 -39.88 -23.13 -11.18
N ARG A 607 -39.28 -24.08 -10.46
CA ARG A 607 -39.65 -25.51 -10.54
C ARG A 607 -41.10 -25.71 -10.11
N LYS A 608 -41.48 -25.31 -8.89
CA LYS A 608 -42.88 -25.36 -8.41
C LYS A 608 -43.87 -24.72 -9.38
N LYS A 609 -43.53 -23.58 -10.00
CA LYS A 609 -44.38 -22.91 -11.00
C LYS A 609 -44.49 -23.70 -12.31
N LYS A 610 -43.43 -24.36 -12.78
CA LYS A 610 -43.48 -25.29 -13.91
C LYS A 610 -44.28 -26.55 -13.59
N ASP A 611 -44.16 -27.08 -12.38
CA ASP A 611 -44.88 -28.29 -11.95
C ASP A 611 -46.38 -28.01 -11.76
N LEU A 612 -46.76 -26.87 -11.17
CA LEU A 612 -48.15 -26.39 -11.14
C LEU A 612 -48.72 -26.15 -12.55
N SER A 613 -47.91 -25.64 -13.49
CA SER A 613 -48.31 -25.49 -14.89
C SER A 613 -48.46 -26.83 -15.61
N ARG A 614 -47.72 -27.87 -15.21
CA ARG A 614 -47.90 -29.24 -15.71
C ARG A 614 -49.15 -29.87 -15.11
N GLU A 615 -49.41 -29.67 -13.83
CA GLU A 615 -50.66 -30.13 -13.20
C GLU A 615 -51.90 -29.51 -13.85
N SER A 616 -51.90 -28.21 -14.16
CA SER A 616 -53.04 -27.59 -14.86
C SER A 616 -53.21 -28.16 -16.27
N SER A 617 -52.12 -28.42 -17.00
CA SER A 617 -52.18 -29.13 -18.29
C SER A 617 -52.72 -30.56 -18.15
N HIS A 618 -52.26 -31.34 -17.16
CA HIS A 618 -52.78 -32.69 -16.91
C HIS A 618 -54.25 -32.68 -16.47
N LYS A 619 -54.68 -31.71 -15.66
CA LYS A 619 -56.09 -31.52 -15.28
C LYS A 619 -56.95 -31.15 -16.49
N ALA A 620 -56.48 -30.28 -17.38
CA ALA A 620 -57.17 -29.95 -18.63
C ALA A 620 -57.31 -31.19 -19.54
N VAL A 621 -56.23 -31.95 -19.77
CA VAL A 621 -56.27 -33.19 -20.56
C VAL A 621 -57.19 -34.24 -19.92
N ALA A 622 -57.15 -34.42 -18.60
CA ALA A 622 -58.04 -35.33 -17.89
C ALA A 622 -59.51 -34.91 -17.98
N GLN A 623 -59.81 -33.61 -17.96
CA GLN A 623 -61.16 -33.07 -18.16
C GLN A 623 -61.63 -33.25 -19.61
N GLN A 624 -60.73 -33.14 -20.59
CA GLN A 624 -60.99 -33.38 -22.01
C GLN A 624 -61.24 -34.88 -22.30
N VAL A 625 -60.47 -35.78 -21.68
CA VAL A 625 -60.71 -37.25 -21.71
C VAL A 625 -62.03 -37.59 -21.03
N LYS A 626 -62.35 -36.97 -19.88
CA LYS A 626 -63.63 -37.19 -19.19
C LYS A 626 -64.82 -36.70 -20.04
N ALA A 627 -64.68 -35.60 -20.76
CA ALA A 627 -65.67 -35.14 -21.74
C ALA A 627 -65.82 -36.13 -22.91
N GLY A 628 -64.71 -36.67 -23.44
CA GLY A 628 -64.73 -37.69 -24.48
C GLY A 628 -65.41 -39.01 -24.06
N ILE A 629 -65.20 -39.45 -22.82
CA ILE A 629 -65.85 -40.65 -22.26
C ILE A 629 -67.36 -40.43 -22.08
N VAL A 630 -67.79 -39.25 -21.63
CA VAL A 630 -69.23 -38.92 -21.50
C VAL A 630 -69.88 -38.70 -22.87
N GLY A 631 -69.15 -38.20 -23.86
CA GLY A 631 -69.60 -38.06 -25.25
C GLY A 631 -69.60 -39.36 -26.06
N GLY A 632 -69.04 -40.45 -25.52
CA GLY A 632 -69.00 -41.78 -26.16
C GLY A 632 -70.14 -42.72 -25.75
N ALA A 633 -71.18 -42.20 -25.10
CA ALA A 633 -72.30 -42.96 -24.54
C ALA A 633 -73.67 -42.39 -24.93
N ASN A 634 -73.86 -42.13 -26.24
CA ASN A 634 -75.14 -41.95 -26.94
C ASN A 634 -74.93 -42.27 -28.43
#